data_AF-A0A958UPR2-F1
#
_entry.id   AF-A0A958UPR2-F1
#
_cell.length_a   1.000
_cell.length_b   1.000
_cell.length_c   1.000
_cell.angle_alpha   90.00
_cell.angle_beta   90.00
_cell.angle_gamma   90.00
#
_symmetry.space_group_name_H-M   'P 1'
#
loop_
_entity.id
_entity.type
_entity.pdbx_description
1 polymer ?
#
loop_
_entity_poly.entity_id
_entity_poly.type
_entity_poly.pdbx_seq_one_letter_code
_entity_poly.pdbx_strand_id
1 'polypeptide(L)' 'FKNPKYAPCPLLVNMVMAGKLGAKSGEGFYDYSQNRKAEDVSIMFSK' A
#
# COMPACT_ATOMS: atom_id res chain seq x y z
N PHE A 1 -25.57 -1.69 -3.61
CA PHE A 1 -24.23 -1.14 -3.32
C PHE A 1 -23.71 -1.41 -1.89
N LYS A 2 -24.26 -2.37 -1.12
CA LYS A 2 -23.77 -2.72 0.23
C LYS A 2 -23.49 -4.22 0.37
N ASN A 3 -22.84 -4.83 -0.63
CA ASN A 3 -22.43 -6.21 -0.49
C ASN A 3 -21.09 -6.23 0.28
N PRO A 4 -21.06 -6.79 1.52
CA PRO A 4 -19.87 -6.81 2.37
C PRO A 4 -18.67 -7.51 1.74
N LYS A 5 -18.88 -8.36 0.72
CA LYS A 5 -17.80 -8.96 -0.08
C LYS A 5 -16.87 -7.93 -0.74
N TYR A 6 -17.40 -6.74 -1.05
CA TYR A 6 -16.63 -5.65 -1.68
C TYR A 6 -16.31 -4.53 -0.69
N ALA A 7 -16.53 -4.73 0.61
CA ALA A 7 -16.08 -3.78 1.61
C ALA A 7 -14.55 -3.67 1.53
N PRO A 8 -13.99 -2.45 1.44
CA PRO A 8 -12.55 -2.29 1.38
C PRO A 8 -11.94 -2.75 2.71
N CYS A 9 -10.83 -3.49 2.63
CA CYS A 9 -10.09 -3.86 3.83
C CYS A 9 -9.62 -2.58 4.54
N PRO A 10 -9.83 -2.42 5.87
CA PRO A 10 -9.43 -1.22 6.60
C PRO A 10 -7.95 -0.83 6.38
N LEU A 11 -7.07 -1.83 6.23
CA LEU A 11 -5.67 -1.62 5.91
C LEU A 11 -5.48 -0.84 4.60
N LEU A 12 -6.18 -1.26 3.54
CA LEU A 12 -6.07 -0.62 2.22
C LEU A 12 -6.61 0.82 2.25
N VAL A 13 -7.67 1.06 3.02
CA VAL A 13 -8.21 2.41 3.22
C VAL A 13 -7.17 3.32 3.87
N ASN A 14 -6.54 2.85 4.95
CA ASN A 14 -5.52 3.62 5.65
C ASN A 14 -4.31 3.94 4.77
N MET A 15 -3.86 2.98 3.94
CA MET A 15 -2.75 3.23 3.00
C MET A 15 -3.08 4.29 1.96
N VAL A 16 -4.30 4.27 1.40
CA VAL A 16 -4.75 5.28 0.44
C VAL A 16 -4.87 6.65 1.11
N MET A 17 -5.44 6.71 2.33
CA MET A 17 -5.55 7.94 3.10
C MET A 17 -4.17 8.54 3.45
N ALA A 18 -3.17 7.69 3.70
CA ALA A 18 -1.79 8.10 3.95
C ALA A 18 -0.98 8.45 2.67
N GLY A 19 -1.58 8.36 1.48
CA GLY A 19 -0.91 8.66 0.21
C GLY A 19 0.11 7.61 -0.25
N LYS A 20 0.13 6.43 0.37
CA LYS A 20 1.02 5.30 0.03
C LYS A 20 0.39 4.45 -1.08
N LEU A 21 0.42 4.97 -2.30
CA LEU A 21 -0.27 4.41 -3.47
C LEU A 21 0.59 3.41 -4.28
N GLY A 22 1.74 2.98 -3.75
CA GLY A 22 2.66 2.06 -4.40
C GLY A 22 3.70 2.78 -5.28
N ALA A 23 4.06 2.16 -6.40
CA ALA A 23 5.15 2.61 -7.26
C ALA A 23 5.00 4.06 -7.77
N LYS A 24 3.76 4.57 -7.93
CA LYS A 24 3.53 5.94 -8.39
C LYS A 24 3.84 7.01 -7.33
N SER A 25 3.79 6.64 -6.05
CA SER A 25 4.10 7.53 -4.92
C SER A 25 5.44 7.19 -4.28
N GLY A 26 6.22 6.28 -4.87
CA GLY A 26 7.50 5.82 -4.34
C GLY A 26 7.38 4.85 -3.17
N GLU A 27 6.19 4.58 -2.65
CA GLU A 27 5.99 3.69 -1.50
C GLU A 27 4.54 3.17 -1.43
N GLY A 28 4.40 1.90 -1.08
CA GLY A 28 3.15 1.21 -0.80
C GLY A 28 3.42 0.07 0.18
N PHE A 29 3.06 -1.15 -0.18
CA PHE A 29 3.50 -2.33 0.61
C PHE A 29 5.02 -2.49 0.57
N TYR A 30 5.62 -2.08 -0.54
CA TYR A 30 7.05 -2.08 -0.78
C TYR A 30 7.56 -0.64 -0.89
N ASP A 31 8.84 -0.47 -0.62
CA ASP A 31 9.56 0.75 -0.94
C ASP A 31 9.93 0.72 -2.43
N TYR A 32 9.51 1.75 -3.17
CA TYR A 32 9.78 1.92 -4.59
C TYR A 32 10.67 3.15 -4.86
N SER A 33 11.25 3.75 -3.81
CA SER A 33 12.06 4.97 -3.89
C SER A 33 13.36 4.76 -4.67
N GLN A 34 13.98 3.58 -4.53
CA GLN A 34 15.25 3.23 -5.17
C GLN A 34 15.05 2.46 -6.48
N ASN A 35 14.01 1.62 -6.58
CA ASN A 35 13.74 0.77 -7.73
C ASN A 35 12.24 0.50 -7.85
N ARG A 36 11.70 0.42 -9.09
CA ARG A 36 10.30 0.03 -9.31
C ARG A 36 10.05 -1.46 -9.09
N LYS A 37 11.10 -2.27 -9.04
CA LYS A 37 10.99 -3.68 -8.63
C LYS A 37 10.72 -3.68 -7.12
N ALA A 38 9.62 -4.33 -6.72
CA ALA A 38 9.16 -4.47 -5.34
C ALA A 38 10.11 -5.38 -4.52
N GLU A 39 11.36 -4.95 -4.37
CA GLU A 39 12.45 -5.73 -3.78
C GLU A 39 12.48 -5.53 -2.26
N ASP A 40 12.27 -4.29 -1.80
CA ASP A 40 12.32 -3.91 -0.39
C ASP A 40 10.92 -3.75 0.19
N VAL A 41 10.64 -4.44 1.29
CA VAL A 41 9.37 -4.29 2.02
C VAL A 41 9.40 -2.95 2.79
N SER A 42 8.32 -2.18 2.69
CA SER A 42 8.27 -0.90 3.43
C SER A 42 8.29 -1.13 4.94
N ILE A 43 8.83 -0.16 5.67
CA ILE A 43 9.08 -0.26 7.12
C ILE A 43 7.80 -0.62 7.89
N MET A 44 6.64 -0.15 7.44
CA MET A 44 5.33 -0.43 8.05
C MET A 44 4.96 -1.92 8.06
N PHE A 45 5.51 -2.71 7.12
CA PHE A 45 5.26 -4.16 7.00
C PHE A 45 6.50 -5.02 7.24
N SER A 46 7.64 -4.39 7.54
CA SER A 46 8.83 -5.09 8.02
C SER A 46 8.65 -5.49 9.49
N LYS A 47 9.19 -6.65 9.86
CA LYS A 47 8.96 -7.31 11.17
C LYS A 47 9.62 -6.59 12.33
#